data_AF-A0A537X5S5-F1
#
_entry.id   AF-A0A537X5S5-F1
#
_cell.length_a   1.000
_cell.length_b   1.000
_cell.length_c   1.000
_cell.angle_alpha   90.00
_cell.angle_beta   90.00
_cell.angle_gamma   90.00
#
_symmetry.space_group_name_H-M   'P 1'
#
loop_
_entity.id
_entity.type
_entity.pdbx_description
1 polymer ?
#
loop_
_entity_poly.entity_id
_entity_poly.type
_entity_poly.pdbx_seq_one_letter_code
_entity_poly.pdbx_strand_id
1 'polypeptide(L)'
;MAQVVNLSMRITDRGGTAATTDVALADFFQISGLGIFNSDPRIIYDSLHGRWIATEVEWDCVPDPLANPPVLHGHGYIDVAVSAGSDPTGTWTIIYFQFDDQLPDYSAPGTSTDKVAWTANLFGLTGSGDCVAGATQTGTDTLVMDWAKLLNPVNLVADEYATNATYNTPRAALQSPATSAPLQLVRQKIVGGHADVDYVTISGLVGPGSGTTATEADLTAGNVIQDFLDPLPPQQPGGNVTTAIDSRPTDAIWQNNRLTFVSTQACTPTGDSPRDCVRVSQLNTSTSTPTLAQDFLVAANGKDSYYGGIGVSGNSALFVVWTHSLRARQSTLVGAGETT
;
A
#
# COMPACT_ATOMS: atom_id res chain seq x y z
N MET A 1 17.57 -9.28 3.60
CA MET A 1 16.57 -8.20 3.58
C MET A 1 16.48 -7.72 2.15
N ALA A 2 15.27 -7.47 1.66
CA ALA A 2 15.07 -6.83 0.37
C ALA A 2 14.36 -5.48 0.61
N GLN A 3 14.76 -4.48 -0.16
CA GLN A 3 14.28 -3.11 -0.12
C GLN A 3 14.04 -2.64 -1.55
N VAL A 4 12.95 -1.90 -1.76
CA VAL A 4 12.69 -1.16 -3.00
C VAL A 4 12.56 0.32 -2.68
N VAL A 5 13.17 1.17 -3.50
CA VAL A 5 13.10 2.64 -3.39
C VAL A 5 13.06 3.27 -4.77
N ASN A 6 12.02 4.07 -5.02
CA ASN A 6 11.78 4.84 -6.25
C ASN A 6 11.85 3.99 -7.52
N LEU A 7 13.06 3.79 -8.09
CA LEU A 7 13.30 3.06 -9.34
C LEU A 7 14.32 1.91 -9.17
N SER A 8 14.63 1.51 -7.93
CA SER A 8 15.68 0.52 -7.65
C SER A 8 15.29 -0.48 -6.56
N MET A 9 15.79 -1.70 -6.69
CA MET A 9 15.75 -2.75 -5.69
C MET A 9 17.17 -3.04 -5.18
N ARG A 10 17.30 -3.21 -3.86
CA ARG A 10 18.53 -3.65 -3.20
C ARG A 10 18.24 -4.82 -2.27
N ILE A 11 19.10 -5.83 -2.30
CA ILE A 11 19.09 -6.94 -1.34
C ILE A 11 20.35 -6.84 -0.47
N THR A 12 20.17 -6.85 0.85
CA THR A 12 21.24 -6.81 1.85
C THR A 12 21.18 -8.03 2.77
N ASP A 13 22.35 -8.45 3.28
CA ASP A 13 22.39 -9.36 4.42
C ASP A 13 21.96 -8.66 5.72
N ARG A 14 21.86 -9.41 6.83
CA ARG A 14 21.50 -8.83 8.14
C ARG A 14 22.57 -7.92 8.74
N GLY A 15 23.80 -7.97 8.22
CA GLY A 15 24.90 -7.06 8.57
C GLY A 15 24.89 -5.76 7.77
N GLY A 16 23.96 -5.61 6.81
CA GLY A 16 23.87 -4.45 5.93
C GLY A 16 24.80 -4.51 4.71
N THR A 17 25.50 -5.62 4.50
CA THR A 17 26.30 -5.84 3.29
C THR A 17 25.36 -6.10 2.12
N ALA A 18 25.56 -5.40 1.00
CA ALA A 18 24.80 -5.67 -0.21
C ALA A 18 25.08 -7.11 -0.69
N ALA A 19 24.04 -7.93 -0.73
CA ALA A 19 24.09 -9.30 -1.26
C ALA A 19 24.02 -9.30 -2.80
N THR A 20 23.45 -8.23 -3.38
CA THR A 20 23.42 -7.96 -4.82
C THR A 20 23.79 -6.49 -5.08
N THR A 21 24.22 -6.19 -6.31
CA THR A 21 24.24 -4.80 -6.81
C THR A 21 22.81 -4.27 -6.90
N ASP A 22 22.63 -2.95 -6.84
CA ASP A 22 21.32 -2.34 -7.07
C ASP A 22 20.82 -2.70 -8.47
N VAL A 23 19.57 -3.19 -8.54
CA VAL A 23 18.90 -3.54 -9.80
C VAL A 23 17.84 -2.49 -10.06
N ALA A 24 17.77 -1.97 -11.30
CA ALA A 24 16.67 -1.09 -11.68
C ALA A 24 15.35 -1.88 -11.62
N LEU A 25 14.26 -1.27 -11.15
CA LEU A 25 12.98 -1.99 -11.05
C LEU A 25 12.49 -2.47 -12.40
N ALA A 26 12.61 -1.63 -13.44
CA ALA A 26 12.33 -2.03 -14.82
C ALA A 26 13.12 -3.28 -15.24
N ASP A 27 14.40 -3.39 -14.87
CA ASP A 27 15.20 -4.59 -15.17
C ASP A 27 14.72 -5.81 -14.35
N PHE A 28 14.35 -5.60 -13.09
CA PHE A 28 13.89 -6.66 -12.19
C PHE A 28 12.54 -7.25 -12.62
N PHE A 29 11.57 -6.39 -12.95
CA PHE A 29 10.26 -6.77 -13.44
C PHE A 29 10.24 -7.12 -14.93
N GLN A 30 11.38 -6.99 -15.62
CA GLN A 30 11.54 -7.28 -17.05
C GLN A 30 10.67 -6.38 -17.94
N ILE A 31 10.46 -5.14 -17.50
CA ILE A 31 9.76 -4.10 -18.24
C ILE A 31 10.56 -3.80 -19.51
N SER A 32 9.95 -4.03 -20.68
CA SER A 32 10.59 -3.79 -21.97
C SER A 32 9.63 -3.12 -22.95
N GLY A 33 10.01 -1.95 -23.46
CA GLY A 33 9.21 -1.17 -24.40
C GLY A 33 9.58 0.30 -24.38
N LEU A 34 9.32 1.01 -25.48
CA LEU A 34 9.46 2.46 -25.54
C LEU A 34 8.18 3.10 -24.99
N GLY A 35 8.31 4.12 -24.14
CA GLY A 35 7.15 4.88 -23.63
C GLY A 35 6.47 4.28 -22.40
N ILE A 36 7.19 3.42 -21.67
CA ILE A 36 6.74 2.83 -20.41
C ILE A 36 7.30 3.65 -19.24
N PHE A 37 6.48 3.85 -18.22
CA PHE A 37 6.81 4.54 -16.97
C PHE A 37 6.47 3.64 -15.79
N ASN A 38 7.15 3.84 -14.65
CA ASN A 38 6.91 3.06 -13.45
C ASN A 38 7.05 3.88 -12.14
N SER A 39 6.31 3.48 -11.11
CA SER A 39 6.26 4.12 -9.79
C SER A 39 5.82 3.15 -8.68
N ASP A 40 5.69 3.70 -7.46
CA ASP A 40 5.09 3.04 -6.30
C ASP A 40 5.59 1.65 -5.94
N PRO A 41 6.91 1.39 -5.93
CA PRO A 41 7.38 0.08 -5.60
C PRO A 41 7.15 -0.25 -4.13
N ARG A 42 6.71 -1.47 -3.86
CA ARG A 42 6.57 -2.02 -2.51
C ARG A 42 7.11 -3.42 -2.42
N ILE A 43 7.53 -3.81 -1.22
CA ILE A 43 7.98 -5.17 -0.94
C ILE A 43 7.56 -5.59 0.46
N ILE A 44 7.01 -6.79 0.59
CA ILE A 44 6.63 -7.41 1.87
C ILE A 44 7.21 -8.83 1.95
N TYR A 45 7.30 -9.33 3.19
CA TYR A 45 7.65 -10.73 3.45
C TYR A 45 6.50 -11.44 4.15
N ASP A 46 5.91 -12.42 3.47
CA ASP A 46 4.94 -13.33 4.04
C ASP A 46 5.67 -14.49 4.73
N SER A 47 5.60 -14.50 6.06
CA SER A 47 6.32 -15.48 6.89
C SER A 47 5.68 -16.86 6.90
N LEU A 48 4.37 -16.97 6.63
CA LEU A 48 3.66 -18.25 6.61
C LEU A 48 4.04 -19.06 5.36
N HIS A 49 4.05 -18.40 4.21
CA HIS A 49 4.39 -19.01 2.93
C HIS A 49 5.90 -19.00 2.67
N GLY A 50 6.66 -18.20 3.42
CA GLY A 50 8.10 -18.03 3.25
C GLY A 50 8.41 -17.41 1.89
N ARG A 51 7.75 -16.30 1.59
CA ARG A 51 7.78 -15.64 0.29
C ARG A 51 7.94 -14.13 0.46
N TRP A 52 8.88 -13.55 -0.27
CA TRP A 52 8.86 -12.13 -0.60
C TRP A 52 7.89 -11.86 -1.74
N ILE A 53 7.12 -10.79 -1.63
CA ILE A 53 6.26 -10.24 -2.67
C ILE A 53 6.73 -8.82 -2.93
N ALA A 54 7.14 -8.53 -4.16
CA ALA A 54 7.41 -7.19 -4.63
C ALA A 54 6.33 -6.77 -5.63
N THR A 55 6.00 -5.48 -5.66
CA THR A 55 5.07 -4.92 -6.63
C THR A 55 5.53 -3.53 -7.05
N GLU A 56 5.17 -3.13 -8.26
CA GLU A 56 5.24 -1.75 -8.73
C GLU A 56 4.03 -1.43 -9.60
N VAL A 57 3.88 -0.14 -9.91
CA VAL A 57 2.92 0.34 -10.90
C VAL A 57 3.68 0.64 -12.18
N GLU A 58 3.17 0.16 -13.29
CA GLU A 58 3.65 0.46 -14.64
C GLU A 58 2.53 1.11 -15.45
N TRP A 59 2.86 1.99 -16.40
CA TRP A 59 1.89 2.42 -17.41
C TRP A 59 2.53 2.82 -18.73
N ASP A 60 1.74 2.75 -19.79
CA ASP A 60 2.03 3.30 -21.11
C ASP A 60 0.91 4.23 -21.59
N CYS A 61 1.23 5.07 -22.57
CA CYS A 61 0.27 5.99 -23.19
C CYS A 61 0.00 5.62 -24.65
N VAL A 62 -0.11 4.32 -24.93
CA VAL A 62 -0.26 3.75 -26.27
C VAL A 62 -1.67 3.19 -26.45
N PRO A 63 -2.53 3.83 -27.27
CA PRO A 63 -3.86 3.30 -27.57
C PRO A 63 -3.78 1.94 -28.28
N ASP A 64 -4.68 1.02 -27.93
CA ASP A 64 -4.89 -0.25 -28.63
C ASP A 64 -6.29 -0.30 -29.27
N PRO A 65 -6.43 0.10 -30.55
CA PRO A 65 -7.71 0.07 -31.25
C PRO A 65 -8.17 -1.36 -31.60
N LEU A 66 -7.33 -2.37 -31.42
CA LEU A 66 -7.65 -3.78 -31.69
C LEU A 66 -8.13 -4.53 -30.44
N ALA A 67 -7.95 -3.95 -29.25
CA ALA A 67 -8.52 -4.46 -28.01
C ALA A 67 -10.06 -4.48 -28.06
N ASN A 68 -10.67 -5.28 -27.17
CA ASN A 68 -12.12 -5.40 -27.07
C ASN A 68 -12.58 -5.29 -25.60
N PRO A 69 -13.08 -4.13 -25.15
CA PRO A 69 -13.29 -2.90 -25.93
C PRO A 69 -11.96 -2.22 -26.36
N PRO A 70 -11.98 -1.34 -27.38
CA PRO A 70 -10.78 -0.60 -27.78
C PRO A 70 -10.24 0.29 -26.66
N VAL A 71 -8.92 0.25 -26.46
CA VAL A 71 -8.19 1.10 -25.50
C VAL A 71 -7.86 2.43 -26.16
N LEU A 72 -8.26 3.54 -25.54
CA LEU A 72 -8.22 4.86 -26.15
C LEU A 72 -6.96 5.67 -25.81
N HIS A 73 -6.38 5.43 -24.64
CA HIS A 73 -5.37 6.29 -24.02
C HIS A 73 -4.11 5.54 -23.63
N GLY A 74 -4.23 4.29 -23.19
CA GLY A 74 -3.11 3.45 -22.80
C GLY A 74 -3.49 2.42 -21.75
N HIS A 75 -2.48 1.81 -21.16
CA HIS A 75 -2.65 0.74 -20.21
C HIS A 75 -1.90 1.06 -18.92
N GLY A 76 -2.51 0.76 -17.78
CA GLY A 76 -1.82 0.67 -16.50
C GLY A 76 -1.63 -0.78 -16.09
N TYR A 77 -0.63 -1.04 -15.25
CA TYR A 77 -0.34 -2.37 -14.76
C TYR A 77 0.03 -2.34 -13.29
N ILE A 78 -0.36 -3.40 -12.57
CA ILE A 78 0.25 -3.76 -11.29
C ILE A 78 1.16 -4.95 -11.57
N ASP A 79 2.47 -4.72 -11.54
CA ASP A 79 3.46 -5.78 -11.66
C ASP A 79 3.69 -6.43 -10.32
N VAL A 80 3.86 -7.75 -10.34
CA VAL A 80 3.95 -8.58 -9.15
C VAL A 80 5.07 -9.59 -9.34
N ALA A 81 6.02 -9.59 -8.41
CA ALA A 81 7.05 -10.59 -8.33
C ALA A 81 6.94 -11.35 -7.01
N VAL A 82 6.94 -12.69 -7.08
CA VAL A 82 6.92 -13.58 -5.92
C VAL A 82 8.17 -14.45 -5.92
N SER A 83 8.99 -14.32 -4.89
CA SER A 83 10.21 -15.12 -4.75
C SER A 83 9.91 -16.63 -4.68
N ALA A 84 10.84 -17.50 -5.07
CA ALA A 84 10.67 -18.95 -4.97
C ALA A 84 10.76 -19.48 -3.52
N GLY A 85 11.30 -18.68 -2.59
CA GLY A 85 11.51 -19.06 -1.21
C GLY A 85 11.85 -17.87 -0.32
N SER A 86 12.31 -18.14 0.90
CA SER A 86 12.63 -17.10 1.88
C SER A 86 13.90 -16.30 1.56
N ASP A 87 14.73 -16.79 0.64
CA ASP A 87 15.91 -16.10 0.16
C ASP A 87 15.54 -15.20 -1.03
N PRO A 88 15.56 -13.86 -0.87
CA PRO A 88 15.18 -12.93 -1.94
C PRO A 88 16.20 -12.90 -3.09
N THR A 89 17.39 -13.51 -2.94
CA THR A 89 18.38 -13.63 -4.02
C THR A 89 18.10 -14.78 -4.99
N GLY A 90 17.12 -15.63 -4.67
CA GLY A 90 16.67 -16.71 -5.54
C GLY A 90 15.90 -16.24 -6.77
N THR A 91 15.24 -17.18 -7.43
CA THR A 91 14.38 -16.88 -8.59
C THR A 91 13.05 -16.29 -8.16
N TRP A 92 12.41 -15.53 -9.05
CA TRP A 92 11.10 -14.92 -8.83
C TRP A 92 10.15 -15.30 -9.96
N THR A 93 8.87 -15.50 -9.62
CA THR A 93 7.77 -15.60 -10.57
C THR A 93 7.19 -14.21 -10.74
N ILE A 94 7.13 -13.72 -11.98
CA ILE A 94 6.59 -12.40 -12.31
C ILE A 94 5.26 -12.59 -13.05
N ILE A 95 4.25 -11.85 -12.63
CA ILE A 95 2.93 -11.72 -13.26
C ILE A 95 2.52 -10.25 -13.23
N TYR A 96 1.51 -9.89 -14.01
CA TYR A 96 0.96 -8.54 -14.01
C TYR A 96 -0.57 -8.57 -14.10
N PHE A 97 -1.18 -7.49 -13.64
CA PHE A 97 -2.59 -7.20 -13.84
C PHE A 97 -2.72 -5.94 -14.69
N GLN A 98 -3.40 -6.05 -15.82
CA GLN A 98 -3.58 -4.95 -16.76
C GLN A 98 -4.91 -4.22 -16.52
N PHE A 99 -4.85 -2.90 -16.62
CA PHE A 99 -5.96 -1.97 -16.48
C PHE A 99 -6.04 -1.11 -17.76
N ASP A 100 -7.09 -1.34 -18.55
CA ASP A 100 -7.31 -0.60 -19.80
C ASP A 100 -7.85 0.80 -19.51
N ASP A 101 -7.23 1.83 -20.10
CA ASP A 101 -7.58 3.25 -19.92
C ASP A 101 -7.56 3.73 -18.45
N GLN A 102 -6.83 3.03 -17.58
CA GLN A 102 -6.73 3.33 -16.16
C GLN A 102 -5.32 3.16 -15.61
N LEU A 103 -4.91 4.07 -14.72
CA LEU A 103 -3.67 3.99 -13.94
C LEU A 103 -3.99 3.46 -12.52
N PRO A 104 -3.46 2.29 -12.12
CA PRO A 104 -3.62 1.74 -10.77
C PRO A 104 -2.62 2.34 -9.78
N ASP A 105 -2.78 3.61 -9.46
CA ASP A 105 -1.87 4.40 -8.61
C ASP A 105 -1.85 3.94 -7.14
N TYR A 106 -0.70 4.14 -6.49
CA TYR A 106 -0.51 3.96 -5.06
C TYR A 106 -0.77 2.52 -4.60
N SER A 107 -0.36 1.55 -5.43
CA SER A 107 -0.61 0.13 -5.22
C SER A 107 -0.03 -0.39 -3.89
N ALA A 108 -0.71 -1.34 -3.23
CA ALA A 108 -0.18 -1.99 -2.04
C ALA A 108 -0.54 -3.48 -1.91
N PRO A 109 0.44 -4.36 -1.59
CA PRO A 109 0.17 -5.76 -1.35
C PRO A 109 -0.25 -6.01 0.11
N GLY A 110 -1.15 -6.97 0.33
CA GLY A 110 -1.50 -7.50 1.64
C GLY A 110 -1.76 -9.00 1.59
N THR A 111 -1.68 -9.69 2.73
CA THR A 111 -1.77 -11.16 2.76
C THR A 111 -2.54 -11.67 3.97
N SER A 112 -3.20 -12.81 3.80
CA SER A 112 -3.80 -13.62 4.84
C SER A 112 -3.27 -15.06 4.75
N THR A 113 -3.84 -16.00 5.50
CA THR A 113 -3.42 -17.41 5.42
C THR A 113 -3.65 -18.05 4.06
N ASP A 114 -4.63 -17.60 3.29
CA ASP A 114 -5.03 -18.20 2.01
C ASP A 114 -5.17 -17.18 0.88
N LYS A 115 -5.10 -15.87 1.17
CA LYS A 115 -5.23 -14.80 0.18
C LYS A 115 -4.00 -13.93 0.11
N VAL A 116 -3.73 -13.44 -1.09
CA VAL A 116 -2.87 -12.30 -1.37
C VAL A 116 -3.67 -11.31 -2.17
N ALA A 117 -3.51 -10.02 -1.89
CA ALA A 117 -4.21 -8.99 -2.60
C ALA A 117 -3.32 -7.82 -2.96
N TRP A 118 -3.70 -7.11 -4.03
CA TRP A 118 -3.14 -5.84 -4.44
C TRP A 118 -4.25 -4.82 -4.52
N THR A 119 -4.06 -3.70 -3.84
CA THR A 119 -5.02 -2.60 -3.79
C THR A 119 -4.51 -1.44 -4.60
N ALA A 120 -5.38 -0.66 -5.25
CA ALA A 120 -4.96 0.53 -5.99
C ALA A 120 -6.05 1.62 -6.01
N ASN A 121 -5.63 2.87 -6.21
CA ASN A 121 -6.50 3.93 -6.70
C ASN A 121 -6.58 3.83 -8.22
N LEU A 122 -7.77 3.94 -8.80
CA LEU A 122 -7.92 3.96 -10.24
C LEU A 122 -8.08 5.38 -10.73
N PHE A 123 -7.21 5.80 -11.65
CA PHE A 123 -7.29 7.08 -12.34
C PHE A 123 -7.54 6.86 -13.82
N GLY A 124 -8.57 7.49 -14.38
CA GLY A 124 -8.85 7.40 -15.82
C GLY A 124 -7.77 8.11 -16.63
N LEU A 125 -7.08 7.38 -17.50
CA LEU A 125 -6.08 7.93 -18.41
C LEU A 125 -6.75 8.87 -19.42
N THR A 126 -6.05 9.94 -19.82
CA THR A 126 -6.60 10.98 -20.70
C THR A 126 -5.62 11.42 -21.77
N GLY A 127 -6.07 11.51 -23.03
CA GLY A 127 -5.29 12.10 -24.12
C GLY A 127 -4.26 11.15 -24.74
N SER A 128 -3.46 11.69 -25.67
CA SER A 128 -2.41 10.94 -26.37
C SER A 128 -1.04 11.60 -26.10
N GLY A 129 -0.08 10.86 -25.55
CA GLY A 129 1.30 11.30 -25.30
C GLY A 129 1.67 11.43 -23.81
N ASP A 130 0.92 12.23 -23.05
CA ASP A 130 0.98 12.28 -21.59
C ASP A 130 -0.42 11.92 -21.05
N CYS A 131 -0.64 10.61 -20.96
CA CYS A 131 -1.93 10.04 -20.63
C CYS A 131 -2.32 10.20 -19.15
N VAL A 132 -1.39 10.64 -18.29
CA VAL A 132 -1.64 10.85 -16.86
C VAL A 132 -1.92 12.32 -16.52
N ALA A 133 -1.60 13.25 -17.42
CA ALA A 133 -1.87 14.66 -17.23
C ALA A 133 -3.39 14.95 -17.18
N GLY A 134 -3.89 15.29 -15.99
CA GLY A 134 -5.30 15.57 -15.78
C GLY A 134 -6.15 14.32 -15.55
N ALA A 135 -5.51 13.16 -15.37
CA ALA A 135 -6.20 11.94 -14.95
C ALA A 135 -6.96 12.20 -13.64
N THR A 136 -8.21 11.75 -13.59
CA THR A 136 -9.07 11.91 -12.41
C THR A 136 -9.39 10.55 -11.82
N GLN A 137 -9.49 10.51 -10.49
CA GLN A 137 -9.78 9.26 -9.80
C GLN A 137 -11.21 8.80 -10.13
N THR A 138 -11.32 7.57 -10.60
CA THR A 138 -12.59 6.92 -10.96
C THR A 138 -13.07 5.96 -9.88
N GLY A 139 -12.14 5.48 -9.04
CA GLY A 139 -12.45 4.62 -7.90
C GLY A 139 -11.21 4.00 -7.28
N THR A 140 -11.39 2.80 -6.74
CA THR A 140 -10.32 1.95 -6.24
C THR A 140 -10.59 0.52 -6.65
N ASP A 141 -9.57 -0.32 -6.61
CA ASP A 141 -9.72 -1.74 -6.80
C ASP A 141 -8.91 -2.53 -5.76
N THR A 142 -9.36 -3.74 -5.47
CA THR A 142 -8.65 -4.74 -4.68
C THR A 142 -8.73 -6.07 -5.41
N LEU A 143 -7.62 -6.46 -6.02
CA LEU A 143 -7.45 -7.74 -6.69
C LEU A 143 -7.05 -8.79 -5.65
N VAL A 144 -7.79 -9.90 -5.55
CA VAL A 144 -7.60 -10.93 -4.53
C VAL A 144 -7.36 -12.28 -5.17
N MET A 145 -6.21 -12.89 -4.90
CA MET A 145 -5.83 -14.21 -5.40
C MET A 145 -5.66 -15.23 -4.28
N ASP A 146 -5.88 -16.51 -4.61
CA ASP A 146 -5.53 -17.65 -3.75
C ASP A 146 -4.01 -17.86 -3.72
N TRP A 147 -3.43 -17.88 -2.52
CA TRP A 147 -2.01 -18.18 -2.31
C TRP A 147 -1.59 -19.51 -2.96
N ALA A 148 -2.42 -20.55 -2.88
CA ALA A 148 -2.10 -21.86 -3.46
C ALA A 148 -1.99 -21.80 -4.99
N LYS A 149 -2.76 -20.92 -5.65
CA LYS A 149 -2.68 -20.68 -7.09
C LYS A 149 -1.45 -19.87 -7.45
N LEU A 150 -1.08 -18.89 -6.64
CA LEU A 150 0.13 -18.09 -6.89
C LEU A 150 1.42 -18.92 -6.74
N LEU A 151 1.43 -19.89 -5.81
CA LEU A 151 2.56 -20.81 -5.64
C LEU A 151 2.68 -21.86 -6.75
N ASN A 152 1.62 -22.05 -7.54
CA ASN A 152 1.58 -22.94 -8.70
C ASN A 152 0.81 -22.26 -9.84
N PRO A 153 1.44 -21.30 -10.55
CA PRO A 153 0.77 -20.35 -11.44
C PRO A 153 0.26 -21.01 -12.71
N VAL A 154 -0.87 -21.71 -12.58
CA VAL A 154 -1.62 -22.33 -13.66
C VAL A 154 -3.07 -21.87 -13.55
N ASN A 155 -3.59 -21.23 -14.59
CA ASN A 155 -4.92 -20.63 -14.62
C ASN A 155 -5.13 -19.70 -13.42
N LEU A 156 -4.28 -18.67 -13.30
CA LEU A 156 -4.43 -17.64 -12.28
C LEU A 156 -5.79 -16.95 -12.42
N VAL A 157 -6.47 -16.80 -11.30
CA VAL A 157 -7.76 -16.10 -11.20
C VAL A 157 -7.66 -15.20 -9.99
N ALA A 158 -8.02 -13.93 -10.20
CA ALA A 158 -8.26 -12.98 -9.13
C ALA A 158 -9.76 -12.67 -9.06
N ASP A 159 -10.28 -12.55 -7.85
CA ASP A 159 -11.53 -11.83 -7.62
C ASP A 159 -11.23 -10.34 -7.55
N GLU A 160 -12.10 -9.51 -8.11
CA GLU A 160 -11.93 -8.06 -8.21
C GLU A 160 -12.97 -7.33 -7.35
N TYR A 161 -12.56 -6.24 -6.69
CA TYR A 161 -13.40 -5.43 -5.83
C TYR A 161 -13.26 -3.96 -6.18
N ALA A 162 -13.79 -3.61 -7.35
CA ALA A 162 -13.85 -2.23 -7.79
C ALA A 162 -14.87 -1.41 -6.98
N THR A 163 -14.50 -0.18 -6.66
CA THR A 163 -15.36 0.83 -6.04
C THR A 163 -15.54 2.04 -6.94
N ASN A 164 -16.37 2.99 -6.52
CA ASN A 164 -16.46 4.31 -7.15
C ASN A 164 -15.46 5.32 -6.53
N ALA A 165 -15.43 6.53 -7.09
CA ALA A 165 -14.57 7.65 -6.69
C ALA A 165 -14.84 8.22 -5.28
N THR A 166 -15.79 7.67 -4.52
CA THR A 166 -15.97 8.00 -3.11
C THR A 166 -14.94 7.30 -2.23
N TYR A 167 -14.26 6.26 -2.70
CA TYR A 167 -13.27 5.56 -1.90
C TYR A 167 -11.86 5.86 -2.41
N ASN A 168 -10.92 6.00 -1.48
CA ASN A 168 -9.52 6.24 -1.79
C ASN A 168 -8.62 5.34 -0.95
N THR A 169 -7.52 4.93 -1.58
CA THR A 169 -6.32 4.34 -0.98
C THR A 169 -6.63 3.14 -0.10
N PRO A 170 -7.11 2.04 -0.70
CA PRO A 170 -7.21 0.81 0.03
C PRO A 170 -5.82 0.32 0.42
N ARG A 171 -5.71 -0.18 1.64
CA ARG A 171 -4.50 -0.75 2.23
C ARG A 171 -4.84 -2.10 2.82
N ALA A 172 -4.62 -3.14 2.02
CA ALA A 172 -4.70 -4.51 2.50
C ALA A 172 -3.58 -4.73 3.53
N ALA A 173 -3.94 -5.28 4.69
CA ALA A 173 -3.00 -5.53 5.75
C ALA A 173 -2.15 -6.76 5.44
N LEU A 174 -0.86 -6.67 5.73
CA LEU A 174 -0.01 -7.84 5.89
C LEU A 174 -0.41 -8.57 7.18
N GLN A 175 -0.81 -9.84 7.11
CA GLN A 175 -0.90 -10.63 8.33
C GLN A 175 0.48 -11.19 8.72
N SER A 176 0.98 -10.82 9.90
CA SER A 176 2.32 -11.23 10.34
C SER A 176 2.33 -11.69 11.80
N PRO A 177 2.51 -13.00 12.07
CA PRO A 177 2.34 -14.10 11.14
C PRO A 177 0.88 -14.22 10.67
N ALA A 178 0.66 -14.74 9.47
CA ALA A 178 -0.68 -15.03 8.99
C ALA A 178 -1.33 -16.15 9.80
N THR A 179 -2.50 -15.86 10.38
CA THR A 179 -3.23 -16.78 11.28
C THR A 179 -4.73 -16.85 10.98
N SER A 180 -5.23 -16.03 10.06
CA SER A 180 -6.64 -15.97 9.70
C SER A 180 -6.83 -15.94 8.19
N ALA A 181 -7.92 -16.53 7.68
CA ALA A 181 -8.24 -16.57 6.24
C ALA A 181 -8.84 -15.25 5.72
N PRO A 182 -9.72 -14.56 6.46
CA PRO A 182 -10.17 -13.25 6.05
C PRO A 182 -9.03 -12.24 5.93
N LEU A 183 -8.95 -11.56 4.79
CA LEU A 183 -8.05 -10.44 4.57
C LEU A 183 -8.66 -9.18 5.19
N GLN A 184 -7.83 -8.35 5.79
CA GLN A 184 -8.26 -7.10 6.44
C GLN A 184 -7.71 -5.90 5.67
N LEU A 185 -8.51 -4.85 5.57
CA LEU A 185 -8.16 -3.67 4.80
C LEU A 185 -8.70 -2.42 5.47
N VAL A 186 -7.96 -1.32 5.33
CA VAL A 186 -8.42 0.03 5.66
C VAL A 186 -8.37 0.90 4.42
N ARG A 187 -9.30 1.83 4.28
CA ARG A 187 -9.32 2.83 3.20
C ARG A 187 -9.97 4.12 3.68
N GLN A 188 -9.87 5.16 2.86
CA GLN A 188 -10.63 6.38 3.06
C GLN A 188 -11.99 6.27 2.34
N LYS A 189 -13.02 6.83 2.95
CA LYS A 189 -14.32 7.06 2.32
C LYS A 189 -14.67 8.54 2.37
N ILE A 190 -14.84 9.15 1.22
CA ILE A 190 -15.00 10.60 1.06
C ILE A 190 -16.48 10.99 1.16
N VAL A 191 -16.90 11.44 2.34
CA VAL A 191 -18.30 11.81 2.59
C VAL A 191 -18.37 13.21 3.20
N GLY A 192 -19.16 14.10 2.61
CA GLY A 192 -19.35 15.45 3.15
C GLY A 192 -18.09 16.30 3.21
N GLY A 193 -17.05 15.98 2.43
CA GLY A 193 -15.74 16.65 2.48
C GLY A 193 -14.80 16.08 3.55
N HIS A 194 -15.20 15.02 4.25
CA HIS A 194 -14.39 14.28 5.21
C HIS A 194 -13.83 13.01 4.57
N ALA A 195 -12.66 12.57 5.04
CA ALA A 195 -12.06 11.29 4.69
C ALA A 195 -12.26 10.31 5.84
N ASP A 196 -13.42 9.67 5.89
CA ASP A 196 -13.78 8.71 6.93
C ASP A 196 -12.88 7.47 6.88
N VAL A 197 -12.63 6.87 8.04
CA VAL A 197 -11.93 5.58 8.15
C VAL A 197 -12.92 4.46 7.85
N ASP A 198 -12.75 3.79 6.72
CA ASP A 198 -13.55 2.63 6.33
C ASP A 198 -12.75 1.34 6.48
N TYR A 199 -13.34 0.37 7.16
CA TYR A 199 -12.74 -0.95 7.40
C TYR A 199 -13.42 -1.99 6.53
N VAL A 200 -12.62 -2.83 5.88
CA VAL A 200 -13.11 -3.89 5.01
C VAL A 200 -12.50 -5.23 5.42
N THR A 201 -13.35 -6.26 5.49
CA THR A 201 -12.93 -7.66 5.60
C THR A 201 -13.34 -8.41 4.34
N ILE A 202 -12.38 -9.08 3.70
CA ILE A 202 -12.62 -9.94 2.54
C ILE A 202 -12.54 -11.40 2.97
N SER A 203 -13.67 -12.11 2.86
CA SER A 203 -13.82 -13.52 3.26
C SER A 203 -14.24 -14.39 2.07
N GLY A 204 -14.35 -15.71 2.28
CA GLY A 204 -14.71 -16.66 1.22
C GLY A 204 -13.50 -17.25 0.50
N LEU A 205 -13.77 -18.07 -0.51
CA LEU A 205 -12.75 -18.74 -1.32
C LEU A 205 -12.62 -18.04 -2.66
N VAL A 206 -11.39 -17.72 -3.04
CA VAL A 206 -11.11 -17.16 -4.37
C VAL A 206 -11.35 -18.24 -5.42
N GLY A 207 -12.05 -17.90 -6.50
CA GLY A 207 -12.18 -18.77 -7.66
C GLY A 207 -13.56 -18.74 -8.33
N PRO A 208 -13.67 -19.36 -9.51
CA PRO A 208 -14.87 -19.31 -10.33
C PRO A 208 -16.06 -19.98 -9.62
N GLY A 209 -17.09 -19.18 -9.32
CA GLY A 209 -18.38 -19.65 -8.80
C GLY A 209 -18.53 -19.72 -7.27
N SER A 210 -17.48 -19.42 -6.50
CA SER A 210 -17.50 -19.41 -5.02
C SER A 210 -17.03 -18.07 -4.42
N GLY A 211 -17.02 -17.03 -5.25
CA GLY A 211 -16.31 -15.76 -5.07
C GLY A 211 -16.26 -15.22 -3.64
N THR A 212 -15.17 -14.52 -3.37
CA THR A 212 -14.98 -13.84 -2.10
C THR A 212 -16.13 -12.84 -1.83
N THR A 213 -16.28 -12.42 -0.57
CA THR A 213 -17.23 -11.36 -0.18
C THR A 213 -16.51 -10.30 0.64
N ALA A 214 -16.73 -9.03 0.27
CA ALA A 214 -16.32 -7.88 1.06
C ALA A 214 -17.44 -7.46 2.04
N THR A 215 -17.05 -7.24 3.29
CA THR A 215 -17.90 -6.67 4.34
C THR A 215 -17.24 -5.40 4.84
N GLU A 216 -18.01 -4.32 4.93
CA GLU A 216 -17.50 -2.96 5.12
C GLU A 216 -18.13 -2.31 6.36
N ALA A 217 -17.36 -1.45 7.03
CA ALA A 217 -17.81 -0.67 8.17
C ALA A 217 -17.18 0.71 8.15
N ASP A 218 -18.03 1.74 8.02
CA ASP A 218 -17.65 3.14 8.16
C ASP A 218 -17.45 3.46 9.65
N LEU A 219 -16.19 3.41 10.08
CA LEU A 219 -15.82 3.50 11.49
C LEU A 219 -15.93 4.94 12.01
N THR A 220 -15.75 5.93 11.15
CA THR A 220 -15.93 7.33 11.53
C THR A 220 -17.40 7.67 11.71
N ALA A 221 -18.28 7.28 10.78
CA ALA A 221 -19.72 7.42 10.97
C ALA A 221 -20.23 6.64 12.20
N GLY A 222 -19.58 5.52 12.53
CA GLY A 222 -19.82 4.73 13.74
C GLY A 222 -19.27 5.35 15.04
N ASN A 223 -18.60 6.50 14.99
CA ASN A 223 -17.90 7.14 16.12
C ASN A 223 -16.85 6.22 16.80
N VAL A 224 -16.25 5.30 16.04
CA VAL A 224 -15.19 4.41 16.54
C VAL A 224 -13.85 5.13 16.52
N ILE A 225 -13.58 5.89 15.46
CA ILE A 225 -12.29 6.57 15.23
C ILE A 225 -12.52 7.88 14.48
N GLN A 226 -11.72 8.91 14.76
CA GLN A 226 -11.77 10.18 14.02
C GLN A 226 -11.36 9.97 12.55
N ASP A 227 -11.91 10.78 11.65
CA ASP A 227 -11.55 10.83 10.23
C ASP A 227 -10.04 11.04 10.02
N PHE A 228 -9.61 10.78 8.79
CA PHE A 228 -8.29 11.17 8.33
C PHE A 228 -8.25 12.69 8.14
N LEU A 229 -7.25 13.34 8.76
CA LEU A 229 -7.07 14.79 8.71
C LEU A 229 -5.85 15.14 7.86
N ASP A 230 -6.01 16.10 6.95
CA ASP A 230 -4.92 16.51 6.08
C ASP A 230 -3.74 17.10 6.87
N PRO A 231 -2.50 16.72 6.50
CA PRO A 231 -1.30 17.27 7.07
C PRO A 231 -1.02 18.69 6.56
N LEU A 232 -0.06 19.34 7.19
CA LEU A 232 0.55 20.55 6.66
C LEU A 232 1.57 20.16 5.58
N PRO A 233 1.99 21.08 4.69
CA PRO A 233 3.13 20.84 3.82
C PRO A 233 4.43 20.73 4.64
N PRO A 234 5.15 19.58 4.63
CA PRO A 234 6.34 19.40 5.45
C PRO A 234 7.45 20.40 5.12
N GLN A 235 8.19 20.83 6.14
CA GLN A 235 9.28 21.80 6.00
C GLN A 235 10.60 21.12 5.58
N GLN A 236 11.29 21.69 4.60
CA GLN A 236 12.62 21.23 4.15
C GLN A 236 13.54 22.43 3.81
N PRO A 237 14.85 22.21 3.59
CA PRO A 237 15.71 23.26 3.06
C PRO A 237 15.20 23.76 1.71
N GLY A 238 15.05 25.08 1.57
CA GLY A 238 14.59 25.70 0.33
C GLY A 238 13.07 25.82 0.17
N GLY A 239 12.27 25.35 1.13
CA GLY A 239 10.81 25.54 1.10
C GLY A 239 10.04 24.40 1.76
N ASN A 240 8.77 24.25 1.40
CA ASN A 240 7.94 23.14 1.85
C ASN A 240 7.86 22.06 0.77
N VAL A 241 7.59 20.82 1.15
CA VAL A 241 7.14 19.76 0.23
C VAL A 241 5.66 20.01 -0.04
N THR A 242 5.29 20.37 -1.27
CA THR A 242 3.93 20.84 -1.58
C THR A 242 3.05 19.83 -2.35
N THR A 243 3.60 18.72 -2.83
CA THR A 243 2.90 17.85 -3.80
C THR A 243 3.00 16.35 -3.51
N ALA A 244 3.18 15.94 -2.24
CA ALA A 244 3.38 14.51 -1.96
C ALA A 244 2.73 14.00 -0.68
N ILE A 245 2.39 14.84 0.30
CA ILE A 245 1.95 14.35 1.62
C ILE A 245 0.50 14.72 1.84
N ASP A 246 -0.32 13.72 2.17
CA ASP A 246 -1.72 13.87 2.52
C ASP A 246 -2.11 12.88 3.64
N SER A 247 -3.40 12.81 3.93
CA SER A 247 -3.97 12.04 5.03
C SER A 247 -4.17 10.55 4.78
N ARG A 248 -3.83 10.07 3.57
CA ARG A 248 -4.06 8.67 3.17
C ARG A 248 -3.34 7.68 4.10
N PRO A 249 -3.93 6.49 4.36
CA PRO A 249 -3.21 5.43 5.04
C PRO A 249 -2.03 4.96 4.18
N THR A 250 -0.85 4.83 4.79
CA THR A 250 0.39 4.53 4.09
C THR A 250 0.81 3.07 4.22
N ASP A 251 0.41 2.42 5.32
CA ASP A 251 0.73 1.02 5.61
C ASP A 251 -0.25 0.41 6.63
N ALA A 252 -0.40 -0.92 6.62
CA ALA A 252 -1.31 -1.65 7.50
C ALA A 252 -0.80 -3.07 7.81
N ILE A 253 -0.94 -3.49 9.06
CA ILE A 253 -0.59 -4.83 9.54
C ILE A 253 -1.69 -5.40 10.42
N TRP A 254 -1.93 -6.70 10.29
CA TRP A 254 -2.88 -7.40 11.14
C TRP A 254 -2.21 -8.55 11.91
N GLN A 255 -2.48 -8.63 13.20
CA GLN A 255 -2.00 -9.70 14.06
C GLN A 255 -2.98 -9.93 15.21
N ASN A 256 -3.39 -11.18 15.45
CA ASN A 256 -4.17 -11.58 16.64
C ASN A 256 -5.40 -10.70 16.91
N ASN A 257 -6.26 -10.50 15.91
CA ASN A 257 -7.42 -9.62 15.97
C ASN A 257 -7.11 -8.13 16.19
N ARG A 258 -5.87 -7.69 15.92
CA ARG A 258 -5.50 -6.27 15.89
C ARG A 258 -5.16 -5.86 14.47
N LEU A 259 -5.95 -4.97 13.88
CA LEU A 259 -5.54 -4.23 12.69
C LEU A 259 -4.83 -2.95 13.17
N THR A 260 -3.58 -2.76 12.80
CA THR A 260 -2.86 -1.51 13.05
C THR A 260 -2.50 -0.88 11.71
N PHE A 261 -2.76 0.42 11.56
CA PHE A 261 -2.44 1.15 10.34
C PHE A 261 -1.88 2.53 10.69
N VAL A 262 -1.18 3.12 9.71
CA VAL A 262 -0.52 4.40 9.86
C VAL A 262 -0.95 5.38 8.77
N SER A 263 -1.04 6.64 9.14
CA SER A 263 -1.26 7.77 8.23
C SER A 263 -0.47 9.00 8.69
N THR A 264 -0.52 10.07 7.91
CA THR A 264 0.06 11.37 8.30
C THR A 264 -1.07 12.33 8.63
N GLN A 265 -0.92 13.15 9.68
CA GLN A 265 -1.85 14.24 9.97
C GLN A 265 -1.14 15.43 10.61
N ALA A 266 -1.78 16.61 10.53
CA ALA A 266 -1.32 17.79 11.25
C ALA A 266 -1.42 17.58 12.77
N CYS A 267 -0.46 18.13 13.50
CA CYS A 267 -0.40 18.06 14.96
C CYS A 267 0.34 19.26 15.55
N THR A 268 0.34 19.40 16.88
CA THR A 268 1.17 20.40 17.57
C THR A 268 1.81 19.75 18.79
N PRO A 269 3.09 19.33 18.70
CA PRO A 269 3.83 18.80 19.83
C PRO A 269 3.90 19.81 20.98
N THR A 270 3.94 19.32 22.22
CA THR A 270 3.97 20.21 23.40
C THR A 270 5.21 21.09 23.37
N GLY A 271 5.01 22.40 23.39
CA GLY A 271 6.11 23.39 23.34
C GLY A 271 6.67 23.65 21.95
N ASP A 272 5.97 23.25 20.88
CA ASP A 272 6.38 23.49 19.49
C ASP A 272 5.27 24.22 18.69
N SER A 273 5.58 24.62 17.46
CA SER A 273 4.62 25.08 16.45
C SER A 273 3.87 23.90 15.82
N PRO A 274 2.81 24.14 15.03
CA PRO A 274 2.21 23.09 14.21
C PRO A 274 3.23 22.36 13.33
N ARG A 275 3.07 21.04 13.22
CA ARG A 275 3.91 20.06 12.52
C ARG A 275 3.06 19.00 11.82
N ASP A 276 3.71 18.14 11.06
CA ASP A 276 3.17 16.83 10.68
C ASP A 276 3.56 15.74 11.68
N CYS A 277 2.62 14.84 11.94
CA CYS A 277 2.80 13.66 12.77
C CYS A 277 2.38 12.41 12.03
N VAL A 278 3.02 11.28 12.38
CA VAL A 278 2.49 9.97 12.02
C VAL A 278 1.43 9.59 13.04
N ARG A 279 0.21 9.32 12.57
CA ARG A 279 -0.87 8.74 13.37
C ARG A 279 -0.76 7.23 13.31
N VAL A 280 -0.78 6.59 14.47
CA VAL A 280 -0.81 5.13 14.61
C VAL A 280 -2.15 4.76 15.21
N SER A 281 -2.97 4.05 14.45
CA SER A 281 -4.31 3.64 14.85
C SER A 281 -4.39 2.13 14.92
N GLN A 282 -4.88 1.60 16.04
CA GLN A 282 -5.10 0.18 16.24
C GLN A 282 -6.57 -0.11 16.53
N LEU A 283 -7.14 -1.04 15.77
CA LEU A 283 -8.51 -1.53 15.91
C LEU A 283 -8.50 -2.95 16.48
N ASN A 284 -9.41 -3.23 17.40
CA ASN A 284 -9.79 -4.58 17.78
C ASN A 284 -10.82 -5.12 16.78
N THR A 285 -10.50 -6.24 16.14
CA THR A 285 -11.28 -6.89 15.08
C THR A 285 -11.88 -8.23 15.53
N SER A 286 -11.93 -8.49 16.86
CA SER A 286 -12.53 -9.71 17.43
C SER A 286 -14.06 -9.75 17.35
N THR A 287 -14.69 -8.65 16.95
CA THR A 287 -16.13 -8.48 16.77
C THR A 287 -16.44 -8.10 15.33
N SER A 288 -17.68 -8.31 14.88
CA SER A 288 -18.12 -7.98 13.52
C SER A 288 -17.96 -6.50 13.17
N THR A 289 -18.13 -5.61 14.16
CA THR A 289 -17.78 -4.20 14.04
C THR A 289 -16.52 -3.96 14.86
N PRO A 290 -15.42 -3.49 14.26
CA PRO A 290 -14.21 -3.18 15.00
C PRO A 290 -14.41 -2.11 16.08
N THR A 291 -13.59 -2.14 17.13
CA THR A 291 -13.54 -1.10 18.17
C THR A 291 -12.14 -0.49 18.26
N LEU A 292 -12.04 0.77 18.65
CA LEU A 292 -10.74 1.43 18.79
C LEU A 292 -9.99 0.90 20.00
N ALA A 293 -8.75 0.46 19.77
CA ALA A 293 -7.85 0.00 20.82
C ALA A 293 -6.94 1.12 21.29
N GLN A 294 -6.28 1.77 20.34
CA GLN A 294 -5.31 2.84 20.55
C GLN A 294 -5.31 3.75 19.33
N ASP A 295 -5.05 5.03 19.56
CA ASP A 295 -4.86 6.05 18.53
C ASP A 295 -3.91 7.09 19.12
N PHE A 296 -2.72 7.21 18.55
CA PHE A 296 -1.71 8.13 19.08
C PHE A 296 -0.85 8.71 17.96
N LEU A 297 -0.16 9.80 18.32
CA LEU A 297 0.70 10.53 17.40
C LEU A 297 2.17 10.29 17.74
N VAL A 298 2.94 9.93 16.73
CA VAL A 298 4.39 9.94 16.76
C VAL A 298 4.86 11.30 16.22
N ALA A 299 5.56 12.03 17.09
CA ALA A 299 5.94 13.41 16.85
C ALA A 299 7.33 13.72 17.43
N ALA A 300 8.00 14.74 16.88
CA ALA A 300 9.24 15.26 17.44
C ALA A 300 9.31 16.79 17.29
N ASN A 301 9.70 17.49 18.36
CA ASN A 301 9.85 18.94 18.32
C ASN A 301 10.85 19.37 17.23
N GLY A 302 10.46 20.37 16.44
CA GLY A 302 11.24 20.94 15.35
C GLY A 302 11.19 20.15 14.04
N LYS A 303 10.37 19.09 13.95
CA LYS A 303 10.37 18.15 12.81
C LYS A 303 8.95 17.85 12.34
N ASP A 304 8.83 17.67 11.03
CA ASP A 304 7.63 17.14 10.39
C ASP A 304 7.83 15.63 10.17
N SER A 305 6.89 14.82 10.65
CA SER A 305 6.91 13.34 10.64
C SER A 305 5.81 12.83 9.73
N TYR A 306 6.15 12.12 8.66
CA TYR A 306 5.21 11.71 7.62
C TYR A 306 5.64 10.43 6.92
N TYR A 307 4.74 9.85 6.11
CA TYR A 307 4.93 8.55 5.45
C TYR A 307 5.35 7.45 6.44
N GLY A 308 4.44 7.11 7.35
CA GLY A 308 4.63 5.99 8.27
C GLY A 308 4.67 4.65 7.52
N GLY A 309 5.53 3.75 7.97
CA GLY A 309 5.53 2.32 7.67
C GLY A 309 5.43 1.54 8.97
N ILE A 310 4.85 0.33 8.92
CA ILE A 310 4.56 -0.46 10.10
C ILE A 310 5.03 -1.91 9.94
N GLY A 311 5.52 -2.49 11.02
CA GLY A 311 5.94 -3.88 11.07
C GLY A 311 5.77 -4.45 12.47
N VAL A 312 5.84 -5.77 12.58
CA VAL A 312 5.96 -6.46 13.87
C VAL A 312 7.19 -7.34 13.87
N SER A 313 7.91 -7.35 14.98
CA SER A 313 9.02 -8.28 15.19
C SER A 313 8.53 -9.68 15.55
N GLY A 314 9.46 -10.64 15.54
CA GLY A 314 9.18 -12.03 15.94
C GLY A 314 8.70 -12.21 17.40
N ASN A 315 8.86 -11.20 18.27
CA ASN A 315 8.28 -11.16 19.62
C ASN A 315 6.99 -10.32 19.71
N SER A 316 6.35 -10.00 18.58
CA SER A 316 5.10 -9.22 18.51
C SER A 316 5.21 -7.77 19.00
N ALA A 317 6.42 -7.21 19.04
CA ALA A 317 6.59 -5.79 19.27
C ALA A 317 6.27 -5.02 17.97
N LEU A 318 5.51 -3.93 18.09
CA LEU A 318 5.16 -3.07 16.97
C LEU A 318 6.35 -2.17 16.64
N PHE A 319 6.68 -2.06 15.36
CA PHE A 319 7.67 -1.12 14.86
C PHE A 319 6.99 -0.15 13.92
N VAL A 320 7.25 1.13 14.15
CA VAL A 320 6.81 2.20 13.25
C VAL A 320 8.06 2.88 12.73
N VAL A 321 8.15 3.02 11.41
CA VAL A 321 9.20 3.78 10.72
C VAL A 321 8.54 4.94 9.99
N TRP A 322 9.25 6.03 9.77
CA TRP A 322 8.68 7.19 9.10
C TRP A 322 9.76 8.12 8.56
N THR A 323 9.35 9.02 7.68
CA THR A 323 10.20 10.08 7.17
C THR A 323 10.11 11.32 8.06
N HIS A 324 11.26 11.92 8.35
CA HIS A 324 11.35 13.22 9.01
C HIS A 324 11.99 14.26 8.11
N SER A 325 11.47 15.49 8.12
CA SER A 325 12.14 16.66 7.55
C SER A 325 12.17 17.84 8.53
N LEU A 326 13.07 18.79 8.28
CA LEU A 326 13.10 20.09 8.96
C LEU A 326 13.73 21.16 8.06
N ARG A 327 13.55 22.44 8.38
CA ARG A 327 14.11 23.55 7.57
C ARG A 327 15.62 23.46 7.31
N ALA A 328 16.37 22.85 8.21
CA ALA A 328 17.82 22.71 8.09
C ALA A 328 18.28 21.37 7.47
N ARG A 329 17.37 20.42 7.20
CA ARG A 329 17.74 19.09 6.69
C ARG A 329 16.62 18.45 5.85
N GLN A 330 17.01 17.92 4.68
CA GLN A 330 16.13 17.14 3.83
C GLN A 330 15.61 15.86 4.51
N SER A 331 14.55 15.30 3.94
CA SER A 331 13.88 14.05 4.33
C SER A 331 14.86 12.95 4.73
N THR A 332 14.65 12.31 5.88
CA THR A 332 15.45 11.18 6.37
C THR A 332 14.54 10.16 7.07
N LEU A 333 14.76 8.86 6.83
CA LEU A 333 14.03 7.77 7.48
C LEU A 333 14.46 7.61 8.96
N VAL A 334 13.49 7.40 9.85
CA VAL A 334 13.64 7.19 11.31
C VAL A 334 12.70 6.04 11.75
N GLY A 335 12.99 5.37 12.87
CA GLY A 335 12.12 4.32 13.40
C GLY A 335 12.12 4.22 14.92
N ALA A 336 11.03 3.72 15.48
CA ALA A 336 10.85 3.39 16.89
C ALA A 336 10.11 2.04 17.03
N GLY A 337 10.41 1.31 18.10
CA GLY A 337 9.73 0.07 18.46
C GLY A 337 9.03 0.20 19.80
N GLU A 338 7.82 -0.36 19.90
CA GLU A 338 7.03 -0.45 21.12
C GLU A 338 6.84 -1.92 21.48
N THR A 339 7.28 -2.31 22.67
CA THR A 339 6.98 -3.62 23.25
C THR A 339 5.57 -3.58 23.83
N THR A 340 4.65 -4.36 23.26
CA THR A 340 3.34 -4.60 23.87
C THR A 340 3.42 -5.56 25.04
#